data_AF-A0A2R6E2T5-F1
#
_entry.id   AF-A0A2R6E2T5-F1
#
_cell.length_a   1.000
_cell.length_b   1.000
_cell.length_c   1.000
_cell.angle_alpha   90.00
_cell.angle_beta   90.00
_cell.angle_gamma   90.00
#
_symmetry.space_group_name_H-M   'P 1'
#
loop_
_entity.id
_entity.type
_entity.pdbx_description
1 polymer ?
#
loop_
_entity_poly.entity_id
_entity_poly.type
_entity_poly.pdbx_seq_one_letter_code
_entity_poly.pdbx_strand_id
1 'polypeptide(L)'
;MRVEVFPGREAVVDFDPSLTFECVDDCTWCCRHGVLLYEKDLLELAARESLADAIAAFRGRDFLRREPKADGHPHAAADGQACFFLGEDGLCALQAEHDWKPARCSVFPLEVHVEAGDIHVSVRAAAHEHCEGLDVSERRVVDHLDAFLPELLWELDDPTTKVEL
;
A
#
# COMPACT_ATOMS: atom_id res chain seq x y z
N MET A 1 -12.93 -14.94 -8.08
CA MET A 1 -13.29 -16.08 -7.19
C MET A 1 -13.47 -15.57 -5.76
N ARG A 2 -14.32 -16.16 -4.92
CA ARG A 2 -14.44 -15.72 -3.51
C ARG A 2 -13.42 -16.42 -2.61
N VAL A 3 -12.80 -15.66 -1.72
CA VAL A 3 -11.83 -16.13 -0.72
C VAL A 3 -12.19 -15.53 0.62
N GLU A 4 -12.29 -16.37 1.66
CA GLU A 4 -12.40 -15.89 3.04
C GLU A 4 -11.01 -15.43 3.51
N VAL A 5 -10.88 -14.15 3.82
CA VAL A 5 -9.61 -13.52 4.24
C VAL A 5 -9.49 -13.54 5.76
N PHE A 6 -10.60 -13.22 6.44
CA PHE A 6 -10.76 -13.36 7.89
C PHE A 6 -12.11 -14.03 8.18
N PRO A 7 -12.35 -14.55 9.40
CA PRO A 7 -13.62 -15.17 9.75
C PRO A 7 -14.83 -14.27 9.42
N GLY A 8 -15.66 -14.71 8.46
CA GLY A 8 -16.84 -13.99 7.99
C GLY A 8 -16.57 -12.78 7.10
N ARG A 9 -15.34 -12.59 6.62
CA ARG A 9 -14.92 -11.50 5.72
C ARG A 9 -14.32 -12.06 4.45
N GLU A 10 -15.10 -11.97 3.37
CA GLU A 10 -14.72 -12.45 2.06
C GLU A 10 -14.24 -11.32 1.14
N ALA A 11 -13.39 -11.68 0.19
CA ALA A 11 -13.01 -10.85 -0.95
C ALA A 11 -13.22 -11.62 -2.26
N VAL A 12 -13.61 -10.91 -3.31
CA VAL A 12 -13.66 -11.40 -4.69
C VAL A 12 -12.32 -11.11 -5.35
N VAL A 13 -11.60 -12.15 -5.72
CA VAL A 13 -10.31 -12.09 -6.41
C VAL A 13 -10.53 -12.04 -7.92
N ASP A 14 -10.02 -10.97 -8.54
CA ASP A 14 -10.08 -10.65 -9.96
C ASP A 14 -8.69 -10.59 -10.60
N PHE A 15 -7.83 -11.52 -10.22
CA PHE A 15 -6.52 -11.74 -10.82
C PHE A 15 -6.24 -13.25 -10.94
N ASP A 16 -5.17 -13.62 -11.63
CA ASP A 16 -4.77 -15.02 -11.79
C ASP A 16 -4.44 -15.66 -10.43
N PRO A 17 -5.12 -16.73 -9.98
CA PRO A 17 -4.81 -17.38 -8.72
C PRO A 17 -3.40 -17.97 -8.63
N SER A 18 -2.66 -18.12 -9.74
CA SER A 18 -1.24 -18.50 -9.71
C SER A 18 -0.30 -17.33 -9.47
N LEU A 19 -0.78 -16.08 -9.45
CA LEU A 19 0.03 -14.90 -9.19
C LEU A 19 0.80 -15.05 -7.88
N THR A 20 2.10 -14.83 -7.94
CA THR A 20 2.97 -14.79 -6.75
C THR A 20 3.52 -13.40 -6.52
N PHE A 21 3.86 -13.13 -5.26
CA PHE A 21 4.46 -11.87 -4.88
C PHE A 21 5.42 -12.03 -3.73
N GLU A 22 6.53 -11.31 -3.79
CA GLU A 22 7.42 -11.06 -2.66
C GLU A 22 7.98 -9.64 -2.76
N CYS A 23 8.19 -8.97 -1.61
CA CYS A 23 8.93 -7.71 -1.64
C CYS A 23 10.39 -8.02 -1.99
N VAL A 24 10.91 -7.37 -3.04
CA VAL A 24 12.33 -7.47 -3.43
C VAL A 24 13.08 -6.20 -3.05
N ASP A 25 14.38 -6.34 -2.87
CA ASP A 25 15.28 -5.21 -2.59
C ASP A 25 15.22 -4.18 -3.74
N ASP A 26 15.46 -2.91 -3.42
CA ASP A 26 15.43 -1.75 -4.34
C ASP A 26 14.08 -1.45 -5.05
N CYS A 27 13.05 -2.29 -4.88
CA CYS A 27 11.70 -2.04 -5.39
C CYS A 27 10.93 -1.02 -4.53
N THR A 28 11.05 0.25 -4.90
CA THR A 28 10.53 1.40 -4.12
C THR A 28 9.30 2.06 -4.70
N TRP A 29 8.70 1.46 -5.74
CA TRP A 29 7.61 2.07 -6.49
C TRP A 29 6.38 2.39 -5.63
N CYS A 30 6.07 1.55 -4.63
CA CYS A 30 4.99 1.80 -3.68
C CYS A 30 5.19 3.08 -2.84
N CYS A 31 6.44 3.51 -2.63
CA CYS A 31 6.81 4.69 -1.85
C CYS A 31 7.01 5.95 -2.71
N ARG A 32 6.79 5.88 -4.03
CA ARG A 32 6.94 7.04 -4.93
C ARG A 32 5.76 7.99 -4.89
N HIS A 33 4.62 7.56 -4.37
CA HIS A 33 3.35 8.29 -4.37
C HIS A 33 2.95 8.75 -2.97
N GLY A 34 2.08 9.76 -2.89
CA GLY A 34 1.43 10.12 -1.63
C GLY A 34 0.31 9.14 -1.33
N VAL A 35 0.27 8.62 -0.10
CA VAL A 35 -0.66 7.55 0.29
C VAL A 35 -1.74 8.12 1.18
N LEU A 36 -3.01 7.98 0.78
CA LEU A 36 -4.15 8.39 1.61
C LEU A 36 -4.14 7.61 2.95
N LEU A 37 -4.33 8.33 4.04
CA LEU A 37 -4.46 7.79 5.40
C LEU A 37 -5.93 7.74 5.79
N TYR A 38 -6.38 6.59 6.31
CA TYR A 38 -7.68 6.51 6.99
C TYR A 38 -7.57 7.02 8.43
N GLU A 39 -8.70 7.26 9.09
CA GLU A 39 -8.72 7.74 10.48
C GLU A 39 -7.91 6.83 11.41
N LYS A 40 -8.06 5.50 11.28
CA LYS A 40 -7.25 4.56 12.06
C LYS A 40 -5.75 4.65 11.72
N ASP A 41 -5.40 4.85 10.45
CA ASP A 41 -4.00 5.04 10.08
C ASP A 41 -3.41 6.30 10.72
N LEU A 42 -4.19 7.38 10.83
CA LEU A 42 -3.77 8.61 11.51
C LEU A 42 -3.52 8.40 13.00
N LEU A 43 -4.40 7.65 13.67
CA LEU A 43 -4.25 7.31 15.09
C LEU A 43 -3.01 6.45 15.33
N GLU A 44 -2.80 5.42 14.50
CA GLU A 44 -1.61 4.57 14.57
C GLU A 44 -0.34 5.37 14.25
N LEU A 45 -0.37 6.22 13.22
CA LEU A 45 0.78 7.06 12.87
C LEU A 45 1.12 8.04 14.00
N ALA A 46 0.12 8.68 14.63
CA ALA A 46 0.33 9.62 15.74
C ALA A 46 0.96 8.97 16.98
N ALA A 47 0.79 7.66 17.16
CA ALA A 47 1.42 6.92 18.25
C ALA A 47 2.92 6.65 18.02
N ARG A 48 3.39 6.82 16.78
CA ARG A 48 4.75 6.44 16.34
C ARG A 48 5.57 7.65 15.89
N GLU A 49 4.92 8.60 15.22
CA GLU A 49 5.57 9.67 14.45
C GLU A 49 4.85 11.02 14.62
N SER A 50 5.56 12.10 14.29
CA SER A 50 4.98 13.44 14.24
C SER A 50 4.06 13.59 13.03
N LEU A 51 2.75 13.70 13.26
CA LEU A 51 1.79 13.94 12.18
C LEU A 51 2.09 15.22 11.40
N ALA A 52 2.48 16.29 12.09
CA ALA A 52 2.78 17.58 11.46
C ALA A 52 3.92 17.48 10.43
N ASP A 53 4.85 16.55 10.66
CA ASP A 53 5.97 16.31 9.76
C ASP A 53 5.64 15.23 8.73
N ALA A 54 4.77 14.26 9.03
CA ALA A 54 4.55 13.10 8.18
C ALA A 54 3.43 13.27 7.13
N ILE A 55 2.48 14.20 7.34
CA ILE A 55 1.26 14.26 6.53
C ILE A 55 1.14 15.55 5.70
N ALA A 56 0.42 15.45 4.59
CA ALA A 56 -0.04 16.57 3.80
C ALA A 56 -1.55 16.45 3.55
N ALA A 57 -2.29 17.54 3.80
CA ALA A 57 -3.72 17.60 3.54
C ALA A 57 -3.99 18.00 2.09
N PHE A 58 -4.82 17.22 1.40
CA PHE A 58 -5.26 17.50 0.03
C PHE A 58 -6.74 17.19 -0.16
N ARG A 59 -7.50 18.18 -0.64
CA ARG A 59 -8.97 18.09 -0.84
C ARG A 59 -9.72 17.57 0.41
N GLY A 60 -9.29 18.01 1.59
CA GLY A 60 -9.92 17.63 2.87
C GLY A 60 -9.60 16.21 3.35
N ARG A 61 -8.57 15.57 2.79
CA ARG A 61 -8.08 14.25 3.19
C ARG A 61 -6.60 14.29 3.50
N ASP A 62 -6.15 13.44 4.41
CA ASP A 62 -4.76 13.36 4.83
C ASP A 62 -4.00 12.28 4.07
N PHE A 63 -2.81 12.64 3.59
CA PHE A 63 -1.92 11.73 2.89
C PHE A 63 -0.57 11.72 3.59
N LEU A 64 0.14 10.60 3.52
CA LEU A 64 1.58 10.63 3.72
C LEU A 64 2.19 11.62 2.74
N ARG A 65 2.95 12.58 3.27
CA ARG A 65 3.57 13.60 2.43
C ARG A 65 4.66 12.98 1.58
N ARG A 66 4.81 13.54 0.38
CA ARG A 66 6.01 13.39 -0.43
C ARG A 66 6.98 14.51 -0.08
N GLU A 67 8.25 14.25 -0.23
CA GLU A 67 9.30 15.23 -0.04
C GLU A 67 10.37 15.13 -1.12
N PRO A 68 11.06 16.24 -1.43
CA PRO A 68 12.26 16.20 -2.27
C PRO A 68 13.31 15.29 -1.64
N LYS A 69 13.86 14.38 -2.43
CA LYS A 69 15.05 13.60 -2.06
C LYS A 69 16.30 14.27 -2.64
N ALA A 70 17.48 13.86 -2.17
CA ALA A 70 18.74 14.36 -2.70
C ALA A 70 18.83 14.13 -4.22
N ASP A 71 19.54 15.00 -4.93
CA ASP A 71 19.68 14.89 -6.39
C ASP A 71 20.31 13.55 -6.77
N GLY A 72 19.68 12.84 -7.71
CA GLY A 72 20.09 11.49 -8.12
C GLY A 72 19.72 10.37 -7.14
N HIS A 73 18.85 10.59 -6.15
CA HIS A 73 18.39 9.52 -5.25
C HIS A 73 17.73 8.37 -6.05
N PRO A 74 18.28 7.14 -6.00
CA PRO A 74 17.88 6.06 -6.91
C PRO A 74 16.42 5.61 -6.74
N HIS A 75 15.85 5.86 -5.55
CA HIS A 75 14.50 5.44 -5.20
C HIS A 75 13.43 6.54 -5.34
N ALA A 76 13.83 7.76 -5.75
CA ALA A 76 12.88 8.84 -5.97
C ALA A 76 12.03 8.62 -7.23
N ALA A 77 10.86 9.27 -7.29
CA ALA A 77 10.08 9.34 -8.51
C ALA A 77 10.74 10.28 -9.54
N ALA A 78 10.17 10.35 -10.75
CA ALA A 78 10.70 11.16 -11.85
C ALA A 78 10.74 12.68 -11.55
N ASP A 79 9.94 13.16 -10.60
CA ASP A 79 9.94 14.54 -10.12
C ASP A 79 10.93 14.79 -8.97
N GLY A 80 11.76 13.80 -8.64
CA GLY A 80 12.74 13.88 -7.55
C GLY A 80 12.14 13.75 -6.15
N GLN A 81 10.86 13.39 -6.03
CA GLN A 81 10.19 13.24 -4.73
C GLN A 81 9.86 11.79 -4.41
N ALA A 82 9.78 11.48 -3.11
CA ALA A 82 9.29 10.21 -2.60
C ALA A 82 8.57 10.39 -1.26
N CYS A 83 7.95 9.33 -0.77
CA CYS A 83 7.35 9.28 0.57
C CYS A 83 8.36 9.73 1.63
N PHE A 84 7.86 10.49 2.61
CA PHE A 84 8.62 10.94 3.77
C PHE A 84 9.38 9.79 4.45
N PHE A 85 8.75 8.62 4.58
CA PHE A 85 9.31 7.45 5.25
C PHE A 85 10.20 6.56 4.37
N LEU A 86 10.49 6.96 3.12
CA LEU A 86 11.44 6.22 2.29
C LEU A 86 12.88 6.60 2.68
N GLY A 87 13.62 5.62 3.19
CA GLY A 87 15.03 5.74 3.54
C GLY A 87 15.95 5.77 2.32
N GLU A 88 17.22 6.12 2.57
CA GLU A 88 18.28 6.09 1.55
C GLU A 88 18.62 4.66 1.10
N ASP A 89 18.31 3.68 1.93
CA ASP A 89 18.43 2.23 1.68
C ASP A 89 17.26 1.66 0.87
N GLY A 90 16.30 2.50 0.47
CA GLY A 90 15.12 2.07 -0.26
C GLY A 90 14.08 1.36 0.62
N LEU A 91 14.27 1.31 1.94
CA LEU A 91 13.33 0.67 2.86
C LEU A 91 12.34 1.68 3.44
N CYS A 92 11.17 1.18 3.82
CA CYS A 92 10.15 1.96 4.51
C CYS A 92 10.45 2.01 6.01
N ALA A 93 10.76 3.19 6.54
CA ALA A 93 11.09 3.38 7.96
C ALA A 93 9.95 2.92 8.89
N LEU A 94 8.68 3.13 8.52
CA LEU A 94 7.54 2.68 9.32
C LEU A 94 7.55 1.16 9.53
N GLN A 95 7.86 0.39 8.49
CA GLN A 95 7.95 -1.06 8.59
C GLN A 95 9.21 -1.48 9.34
N ALA A 96 10.35 -0.88 9.00
CA ALA A 96 11.64 -1.25 9.57
C ALA A 96 11.68 -1.01 11.08
N GLU A 97 11.09 0.08 11.55
CA GLU A 97 11.15 0.51 12.95
C GLU A 97 9.95 0.07 13.77
N HIS A 98 8.75 0.02 13.17
CA HIS A 98 7.50 -0.21 13.91
C HIS A 98 6.74 -1.46 13.48
N ASP A 99 7.27 -2.25 12.54
CA ASP A 99 6.60 -3.41 11.94
C ASP A 99 5.17 -3.10 11.46
N TRP A 100 4.99 -1.87 10.96
CA TRP A 100 3.68 -1.35 10.62
C TRP A 100 3.73 -0.49 9.36
N LYS A 101 2.65 -0.53 8.59
CA LYS A 101 2.42 0.34 7.43
C LYS A 101 0.94 0.77 7.42
N PRO A 102 0.62 1.95 6.84
CA PRO A 102 -0.76 2.33 6.59
C PRO A 102 -1.49 1.30 5.74
N ALA A 103 -2.80 1.17 5.92
CA ALA A 103 -3.58 0.12 5.28
C ALA A 103 -3.40 0.08 3.75
N ARG A 104 -3.33 1.25 3.09
CA ARG A 104 -3.11 1.34 1.64
C ARG A 104 -1.73 0.89 1.19
N CYS A 105 -0.70 1.07 2.02
CA CYS A 105 0.64 0.58 1.72
C CYS A 105 0.67 -0.95 1.76
N SER A 106 -0.05 -1.58 2.70
CA SER A 106 -0.12 -3.05 2.84
C SER A 106 -0.82 -3.73 1.66
N VAL A 107 -1.76 -3.03 1.02
CA VAL A 107 -2.50 -3.57 -0.13
C VAL A 107 -1.64 -3.69 -1.38
N PHE A 108 -0.53 -2.95 -1.49
CA PHE A 108 0.35 -3.04 -2.67
C PHE A 108 0.95 -4.46 -2.80
N PRO A 109 1.00 -5.07 -4.01
CA PRO A 109 0.75 -4.51 -5.35
C PRO A 109 -0.72 -4.54 -5.81
N LEU A 110 -1.62 -4.99 -4.94
CA LEU A 110 -3.04 -5.10 -5.24
C LEU A 110 -3.74 -3.74 -5.19
N GLU A 111 -4.95 -3.73 -5.69
CA GLU A 111 -5.93 -2.69 -5.45
C GLU A 111 -7.26 -3.31 -5.03
N VAL A 112 -7.96 -2.58 -4.18
CA VAL A 112 -9.31 -2.89 -3.71
C VAL A 112 -10.28 -1.92 -4.34
N HIS A 113 -11.43 -2.41 -4.78
CA HIS A 113 -12.59 -1.64 -5.17
C HIS A 113 -13.86 -2.34 -4.70
N VAL A 114 -14.97 -1.60 -4.63
CA VAL A 114 -16.27 -2.18 -4.26
C VAL A 114 -17.15 -2.33 -5.49
N GLU A 115 -17.66 -3.54 -5.70
CA GLU A 115 -18.68 -3.83 -6.71
C GLU A 115 -19.82 -4.63 -6.07
N ALA A 116 -21.07 -4.20 -6.28
CA ALA A 116 -22.26 -4.81 -5.70
C ALA A 116 -22.25 -5.00 -4.16
N GLY A 117 -21.44 -4.22 -3.44
CA GLY A 117 -21.26 -4.31 -1.99
C GLY A 117 -20.20 -5.33 -1.54
N ASP A 118 -19.57 -6.04 -2.48
CA ASP A 118 -18.45 -6.93 -2.22
C ASP A 118 -17.11 -6.20 -2.40
N ILE A 119 -16.09 -6.62 -1.63
CA ILE A 119 -14.71 -6.17 -1.81
C ILE A 119 -14.10 -6.99 -2.95
N HIS A 120 -13.75 -6.31 -4.04
CA HIS A 120 -13.05 -6.87 -5.18
C HIS A 120 -11.57 -6.49 -5.14
N VAL A 121 -10.71 -7.46 -5.44
CA VAL A 121 -9.26 -7.35 -5.35
C VAL A 121 -8.65 -7.71 -6.68
N SER A 122 -7.95 -6.75 -7.29
CA SER A 122 -7.23 -6.90 -8.55
C SER A 122 -5.76 -6.49 -8.37
N VAL A 123 -4.93 -6.77 -9.37
CA VAL A 123 -3.56 -6.23 -9.41
C VAL A 123 -3.62 -4.80 -9.97
N ARG A 124 -2.89 -3.86 -9.37
CA ARG A 124 -2.77 -2.51 -9.94
C ARG A 124 -2.17 -2.60 -11.33
N ALA A 125 -2.77 -1.93 -12.30
CA ALA A 125 -2.26 -1.90 -13.68
C ALA A 125 -0.77 -1.49 -13.74
N ALA A 126 -0.39 -0.47 -12.98
CA ALA A 126 0.99 0.00 -12.92
C ALA A 126 1.96 -0.98 -12.21
N ALA A 127 1.45 -1.88 -11.37
CA ALA A 127 2.30 -2.90 -10.74
C ALA A 127 2.80 -3.92 -11.78
N HIS A 128 2.02 -4.27 -12.80
CA HIS A 128 2.49 -5.15 -13.88
C HIS A 128 3.69 -4.58 -14.64
N GLU A 129 3.82 -3.25 -14.69
CA GLU A 129 4.90 -2.58 -15.44
C GLU A 129 6.10 -2.24 -14.57
N HIS A 130 5.91 -2.08 -13.26
CA HIS A 130 6.89 -1.46 -12.38
C HIS A 130 7.21 -2.23 -11.10
N CYS A 131 6.44 -3.26 -10.77
CA CYS A 131 6.67 -4.05 -9.58
C CYS A 131 7.51 -5.28 -9.92
N GLU A 132 8.79 -5.21 -9.55
CA GLU A 132 9.74 -6.32 -9.70
C GLU A 132 9.46 -7.50 -8.76
N GLY A 133 8.54 -7.32 -7.80
CA GLY A 133 8.12 -8.36 -6.85
C GLY A 133 7.05 -9.32 -7.38
N LEU A 134 6.48 -9.08 -8.56
CA LEU A 134 5.47 -9.98 -9.15
C LEU A 134 6.14 -11.18 -9.82
N ASP A 135 5.57 -12.38 -9.62
CA ASP A 135 5.98 -13.64 -10.26
C ASP A 135 7.44 -14.07 -10.00
N VAL A 136 8.06 -13.56 -8.93
CA VAL A 136 9.46 -13.88 -8.57
C VAL A 136 9.60 -14.88 -7.43
N SER A 137 8.50 -15.24 -6.75
CA SER A 137 8.49 -16.17 -5.62
C SER A 137 7.53 -17.33 -5.81
N GLU A 138 7.53 -18.28 -4.88
CA GLU A 138 6.51 -19.34 -4.81
C GLU A 138 5.29 -18.93 -3.96
N ARG A 139 5.34 -17.75 -3.33
CA ARG A 139 4.30 -17.27 -2.41
C ARG A 139 3.11 -16.74 -3.20
N ARG A 140 2.11 -17.61 -3.39
CA ARG A 140 0.86 -17.25 -4.06
C ARG A 140 0.09 -16.20 -3.27
N VAL A 141 -0.26 -15.10 -3.92
CA VAL A 141 -0.97 -13.98 -3.28
C VAL A 141 -2.31 -14.42 -2.70
N VAL A 142 -3.05 -15.23 -3.46
CA VAL A 142 -4.40 -15.67 -3.07
C VAL A 142 -4.42 -16.52 -1.79
N ASP A 143 -3.31 -17.21 -1.48
CA ASP A 143 -3.20 -18.05 -0.28
C ASP A 143 -2.80 -17.23 0.97
N HIS A 144 -2.48 -15.94 0.79
CA HIS A 144 -1.94 -15.04 1.83
C HIS A 144 -2.61 -13.66 1.82
N LEU A 145 -3.88 -13.57 1.40
CA LEU A 145 -4.58 -12.30 1.26
C LEU A 145 -4.68 -11.50 2.58
N ASP A 146 -4.67 -12.19 3.71
CA ASP A 146 -4.64 -11.60 5.05
C ASP A 146 -3.41 -10.72 5.30
N ALA A 147 -2.28 -11.03 4.66
CA ALA A 147 -1.08 -10.21 4.72
C ALA A 147 -1.17 -8.92 3.89
N PHE A 148 -2.05 -8.88 2.89
CA PHE A 148 -2.21 -7.72 1.98
C PHE A 148 -3.45 -6.88 2.29
N LEU A 149 -4.48 -7.48 2.89
CA LEU A 149 -5.78 -6.85 3.08
C LEU A 149 -6.01 -6.66 4.59
N PRO A 150 -5.67 -5.48 5.15
CA PRO A 150 -5.93 -5.20 6.55
C PRO A 150 -7.42 -5.30 6.87
N GLU A 151 -7.74 -5.80 8.07
CA GLU A 151 -9.11 -5.88 8.59
C GLU A 151 -9.88 -4.56 8.48
N LEU A 152 -9.17 -3.43 8.61
CA LEU A 152 -9.71 -2.08 8.44
C LEU A 152 -10.52 -1.91 7.16
N LEU A 153 -10.19 -2.58 6.06
CA LEU A 153 -10.91 -2.45 4.79
C LEU A 153 -12.39 -2.84 4.90
N TRP A 154 -12.76 -3.77 5.79
CA TRP A 154 -14.16 -4.16 6.01
C TRP A 154 -14.91 -3.22 6.97
N GLU A 155 -14.21 -2.27 7.58
CA GLU A 155 -14.80 -1.31 8.51
C GLU A 155 -15.04 0.06 7.87
N LEU A 156 -14.50 0.30 6.68
CA LEU A 156 -14.63 1.55 5.95
C LEU A 156 -15.94 1.62 5.17
N ASP A 157 -16.54 2.81 5.10
CA ASP A 157 -17.68 3.08 4.21
C ASP A 157 -17.30 2.90 2.72
N ASP A 158 -16.06 3.25 2.36
CA ASP A 158 -15.47 3.03 1.03
C ASP A 158 -14.00 2.56 1.16
N PRO A 159 -13.71 1.26 1.00
CA PRO A 159 -12.36 0.72 1.03
C PRO A 159 -11.57 0.89 -0.27
N THR A 160 -12.10 1.57 -1.29
CA THR A 160 -11.46 1.65 -2.61
C THR A 160 -10.07 2.28 -2.56
N THR A 161 -9.02 1.55 -2.96
CA THR A 161 -7.62 1.99 -2.79
C THR A 161 -7.03 2.76 -3.97
N LYS A 162 -7.81 3.01 -5.03
CA LYS A 162 -7.37 3.78 -6.20
C LYS A 162 -7.54 5.29 -5.98
N VAL A 163 -6.77 5.84 -5.04
CA VAL A 163 -6.70 7.28 -4.77
C VAL A 163 -5.25 7.64 -4.49
N GLU A 164 -4.71 8.57 -5.26
CA GLU A 164 -3.33 9.06 -5.15
C GLU A 164 -3.34 10.59 -5.04
N LEU A 165 -2.29 11.13 -4.41
CA LEU A 165 -2.04 12.57 -4.24
C LEU A 165 -1.50 13.19 -5.54
#